data_AF-A0AA95EMP2-F1
#
_entry.id   AF-A0AA95EMP2-F1
#
_cell.length_a   1.000
_cell.length_b   1.000
_cell.length_c   1.000
_cell.angle_alpha   90.00
_cell.angle_beta   90.00
_cell.angle_gamma   90.00
#
_symmetry.space_group_name_H-M   'P 1'
#
loop_
_entity.id
_entity.type
_entity.pdbx_description
1 polymer ?
#
loop_
_entity_poly.entity_id
_entity_poly.type
_entity_poly.pdbx_seq_one_letter_code
_entity_poly.pdbx_strand_id
1 'polypeptide(L)'
;MTISGEDPRIADSRAPVSDSVAKPRNHVGTADGSGQPHGGNGSGHAGKKKGRRRKKRGPVYASGQKPDAKAVEANRPSPGGHATRTQPNAGGRPGQAATARPAGNPARQPQGAQGQDARASGRPDARPRVEAPAAPDALYAALDLGTNNCRLLIAQPRERGFRVVDAFSRIVRLGEGVGRSGRLGEAAMDRAVEALRVCRSKLADRGVMRARLIATEACRSAENGAIFLERVRSETGLVLEIVSRETEARLAVSGCASLIDPNSNGALLFDIGGGSSELVWIDLTRPAEARRRRMSDRIRTWASLPVGVVTLSERHGGERVTPAVFEAMVVEVAEMLREFPEAEALDQAVAAGNLHMLGTSGTVTTLAGVHLGLERYDRRRVDGTWMTGDEVNLMMNTLTGMDYAARIANPCIGKERADLVLAGCAILEAIRRRWPCQRLRVADRGLREGILVEMMAEDGVWRRSPHRQNGRPS
;
A
#
# COMPACT_ATOMS: atom_id res chain seq x y z
N MET A 1 20.57 -81.38 21.44
CA MET A 1 21.55 -81.49 20.35
C MET A 1 22.37 -80.21 20.31
N THR A 2 23.69 -80.37 20.36
CA THR A 2 24.74 -79.53 19.74
C THR A 2 24.44 -78.12 19.20
N ILE A 3 25.23 -77.18 19.75
CA ILE A 3 26.11 -76.23 19.04
C ILE A 3 25.59 -74.84 18.64
N SER A 4 26.37 -73.88 19.15
CA SER A 4 26.45 -72.44 19.00
C SER A 4 27.24 -71.95 17.77
N GLY A 5 27.20 -70.63 17.51
CA GLY A 5 28.13 -69.86 16.69
C GLY A 5 27.52 -68.46 16.46
N GLU A 6 27.98 -67.36 17.07
CA GLU A 6 29.29 -66.67 17.04
C GLU A 6 29.58 -65.86 15.75
N ASP A 7 30.10 -64.64 15.95
CA ASP A 7 30.34 -63.56 14.98
C ASP A 7 31.84 -63.42 14.67
N PRO A 8 32.21 -63.18 13.39
CA PRO A 8 33.43 -62.43 13.10
C PRO A 8 33.28 -61.34 12.01
N ARG A 9 33.14 -60.09 12.47
CA ARG A 9 34.05 -58.95 12.18
C ARG A 9 34.79 -58.89 10.82
N ILE A 10 34.56 -57.76 10.13
CA ILE A 10 35.52 -56.94 9.34
C ILE A 10 36.00 -57.49 7.97
N ALA A 11 35.76 -56.69 6.93
CA ALA A 11 36.61 -56.56 5.74
C ALA A 11 36.67 -55.08 5.27
N ASP A 12 37.86 -54.58 4.95
CA ASP A 12 38.11 -53.21 4.42
C ASP A 12 38.24 -53.26 2.88
N SER A 13 37.59 -52.34 2.17
CA SER A 13 37.90 -52.09 0.74
C SER A 13 37.79 -50.61 0.35
N ARG A 14 38.96 -49.98 0.36
CA ARG A 14 39.35 -48.77 -0.42
C ARG A 14 38.90 -48.93 -1.90
N ALA A 15 38.72 -47.90 -2.72
CA ALA A 15 39.56 -46.70 -2.90
C ALA A 15 38.76 -45.52 -3.55
N PRO A 16 39.37 -44.40 -4.02
CA PRO A 16 38.71 -43.09 -4.05
C PRO A 16 38.14 -42.62 -5.41
N VAL A 17 37.43 -41.48 -5.37
CA VAL A 17 37.21 -40.56 -6.50
C VAL A 17 37.79 -39.19 -6.12
N SER A 18 38.42 -38.49 -7.07
CA SER A 18 39.29 -37.33 -6.81
C SER A 18 38.65 -35.96 -7.03
N ASP A 19 38.82 -35.06 -6.05
CA ASP A 19 38.67 -33.62 -6.26
C ASP A 19 39.67 -33.10 -7.31
N SER A 20 39.24 -32.13 -8.14
CA SER A 20 40.10 -31.43 -9.09
C SER A 20 39.86 -29.92 -9.07
N VAL A 21 40.49 -29.24 -8.11
CA VAL A 21 40.45 -27.77 -7.99
C VAL A 21 41.55 -27.14 -8.85
N ALA A 22 41.17 -26.46 -9.93
CA ALA A 22 42.10 -25.75 -10.81
C ALA A 22 42.19 -24.25 -10.46
N LYS A 23 43.39 -23.78 -10.06
CA LYS A 23 43.77 -22.37 -10.01
C LYS A 23 44.81 -22.08 -11.09
N PRO A 24 44.73 -20.98 -11.85
CA PRO A 24 45.87 -20.48 -12.62
C PRO A 24 46.82 -19.66 -11.73
N ARG A 25 48.14 -19.76 -12.01
CA ARG A 25 49.19 -18.87 -11.51
C ARG A 25 50.26 -18.68 -12.59
N ASN A 26 50.91 -17.52 -12.58
CA ASN A 26 51.88 -17.11 -13.60
C ASN A 26 53.23 -17.84 -13.48
N HIS A 27 53.91 -18.09 -14.61
CA HIS A 27 55.24 -17.55 -14.97
C HIS A 27 55.68 -18.12 -16.35
N VAL A 28 55.98 -17.27 -17.34
CA VAL A 28 57.32 -16.76 -17.75
C VAL A 28 58.22 -17.80 -18.44
N GLY A 29 58.60 -17.51 -19.69
CA GLY A 29 59.65 -18.18 -20.48
C GLY A 29 60.01 -17.37 -21.73
N THR A 30 61.30 -17.10 -21.94
CA THR A 30 61.91 -16.40 -23.11
C THR A 30 62.44 -17.42 -24.13
N ALA A 31 62.93 -17.11 -25.34
CA ALA A 31 63.23 -15.87 -26.08
C ALA A 31 62.92 -16.12 -27.60
N ASP A 32 63.28 -15.34 -28.63
CA ASP A 32 64.03 -14.08 -28.84
C ASP A 32 63.51 -13.42 -30.15
N GLY A 33 64.30 -12.65 -30.92
CA GLY A 33 64.11 -12.59 -32.38
C GLY A 33 64.36 -11.30 -33.18
N SER A 34 65.33 -10.43 -32.83
CA SER A 34 65.90 -9.35 -33.70
C SER A 34 65.00 -8.16 -34.13
N GLY A 35 65.64 -6.99 -34.40
CA GLY A 35 65.01 -5.83 -35.10
C GLY A 35 65.20 -4.45 -34.45
N GLN A 36 66.19 -3.68 -34.91
CA GLN A 36 66.52 -2.28 -34.50
C GLN A 36 66.73 -1.40 -35.76
N PRO A 37 66.94 -0.07 -35.70
CA PRO A 37 66.48 0.97 -34.76
C PRO A 37 66.02 2.28 -35.50
N HIS A 38 66.31 3.47 -34.95
CA HIS A 38 66.11 4.86 -35.45
C HIS A 38 64.67 5.43 -35.33
N GLY A 39 64.46 6.75 -35.25
CA GLY A 39 65.41 7.89 -35.20
C GLY A 39 64.69 9.21 -34.87
N GLY A 40 65.42 10.26 -34.45
CA GLY A 40 64.84 11.54 -33.98
C GLY A 40 64.84 12.69 -34.99
N ASN A 41 64.47 13.90 -34.52
CA ASN A 41 64.30 15.17 -35.25
C ASN A 41 63.08 15.21 -36.21
N GLY A 42 62.51 16.37 -36.56
CA GLY A 42 62.74 17.74 -36.05
C GLY A 42 62.35 18.82 -37.07
N SER A 43 61.79 19.95 -36.60
CA SER A 43 61.23 21.08 -37.39
C SER A 43 60.00 20.75 -38.28
N GLY A 44 59.09 21.67 -38.64
CA GLY A 44 58.77 22.97 -38.02
C GLY A 44 58.73 24.18 -38.97
N HIS A 45 57.54 24.78 -39.18
CA HIS A 45 57.23 26.19 -39.53
C HIS A 45 55.68 26.33 -39.77
N ALA A 46 55.02 27.48 -39.81
CA ALA A 46 55.06 28.68 -38.94
C ALA A 46 53.80 29.57 -39.23
N GLY A 47 52.96 29.89 -38.21
CA GLY A 47 51.64 30.53 -38.43
C GLY A 47 51.24 31.60 -37.39
N LYS A 48 51.66 32.85 -37.63
CA LYS A 48 51.31 34.11 -36.90
C LYS A 48 49.78 34.37 -36.83
N LYS A 49 49.17 35.12 -35.89
CA LYS A 49 49.51 35.62 -34.51
C LYS A 49 48.29 36.40 -33.93
N LYS A 50 48.28 36.70 -32.61
CA LYS A 50 47.32 37.56 -31.85
C LYS A 50 45.92 36.93 -31.57
N GLY A 51 45.27 37.13 -30.42
CA GLY A 51 45.72 37.85 -29.21
C GLY A 51 44.86 37.67 -27.93
N ARG A 52 45.57 37.56 -26.79
CA ARG A 52 45.26 37.91 -25.37
C ARG A 52 43.98 38.74 -25.06
N ARG A 53 43.33 38.66 -23.87
CA ARG A 53 43.36 37.75 -22.67
C ARG A 53 42.36 38.27 -21.59
N ARG A 54 41.98 37.44 -20.59
CA ARG A 54 41.48 37.80 -19.22
C ARG A 54 40.09 38.49 -19.10
N LYS A 55 39.36 38.45 -17.96
CA LYS A 55 39.23 37.45 -16.86
C LYS A 55 38.00 37.77 -15.95
N LYS A 56 37.24 36.73 -15.56
CA LYS A 56 36.49 36.50 -14.29
C LYS A 56 35.77 37.63 -13.50
N ARG A 57 34.50 37.32 -13.15
CA ARG A 57 33.76 37.54 -11.87
C ARG A 57 33.21 38.94 -11.51
N GLY A 58 31.96 38.95 -11.01
CA GLY A 58 31.41 39.96 -10.09
C GLY A 58 29.92 40.30 -10.32
N PRO A 59 29.00 40.14 -9.33
CA PRO A 59 27.61 40.61 -9.40
C PRO A 59 27.35 41.87 -8.56
N VAL A 60 26.18 42.52 -8.72
CA VAL A 60 25.29 43.19 -7.71
C VAL A 60 24.21 44.05 -8.42
N TYR A 61 23.18 44.49 -7.69
CA TYR A 61 21.91 45.10 -8.15
C TYR A 61 21.90 46.65 -8.22
N ALA A 62 20.88 47.19 -8.93
CA ALA A 62 19.88 48.18 -8.45
C ALA A 62 19.74 49.57 -9.15
N SER A 63 18.46 49.99 -9.32
CA SER A 63 17.91 51.36 -9.40
C SER A 63 18.13 52.24 -10.67
N GLY A 64 17.19 53.17 -10.96
CA GLY A 64 17.41 54.27 -11.93
C GLY A 64 16.22 54.72 -12.85
N GLN A 65 15.20 55.37 -12.28
CA GLN A 65 14.12 56.21 -12.88
C GLN A 65 14.05 56.55 -14.41
N LYS A 66 12.85 56.31 -15.00
CA LYS A 66 11.89 57.24 -15.70
C LYS A 66 12.33 58.20 -16.86
N PRO A 67 11.42 58.47 -17.82
CA PRO A 67 10.53 59.65 -17.72
C PRO A 67 9.01 59.43 -18.03
N ASP A 68 8.24 60.51 -17.92
CA ASP A 68 6.77 60.69 -17.99
C ASP A 68 6.30 61.31 -19.33
N ALA A 69 5.03 61.56 -19.72
CA ALA A 69 3.65 61.19 -19.32
C ALA A 69 2.72 61.48 -20.54
N LYS A 70 1.48 60.96 -20.65
CA LYS A 70 0.18 61.51 -20.17
C LYS A 70 -0.93 60.61 -20.78
N ALA A 71 -2.21 60.54 -20.40
CA ALA A 71 -3.06 60.87 -19.23
C ALA A 71 -4.51 60.84 -19.78
N VAL A 72 -5.53 60.42 -18.99
CA VAL A 72 -6.97 60.81 -19.10
C VAL A 72 -7.74 60.13 -17.95
N GLU A 73 -8.71 60.84 -17.37
CA GLU A 73 -9.60 60.40 -16.28
C GLU A 73 -10.76 59.53 -16.83
N ALA A 74 -11.32 58.51 -16.16
CA ALA A 74 -11.74 58.32 -14.77
C ALA A 74 -13.09 58.98 -14.40
N ASN A 75 -14.14 58.16 -14.18
CA ASN A 75 -15.13 58.44 -13.15
C ASN A 75 -15.96 57.20 -12.71
N ARG A 76 -16.51 57.27 -11.50
CA ARG A 76 -17.55 56.38 -10.92
C ARG A 76 -18.63 57.27 -10.30
N PRO A 77 -19.86 56.78 -10.15
CA PRO A 77 -20.47 56.92 -8.81
C PRO A 77 -21.36 55.76 -8.35
N SER A 78 -21.59 55.74 -7.04
CA SER A 78 -22.59 55.00 -6.27
C SER A 78 -22.92 55.85 -5.03
N PRO A 79 -23.95 55.55 -4.21
CA PRO A 79 -25.26 54.97 -4.48
C PRO A 79 -26.41 55.92 -4.02
N GLY A 80 -27.67 55.53 -4.21
CA GLY A 80 -28.83 56.22 -3.61
C GLY A 80 -30.15 55.68 -4.14
N GLY A 81 -31.25 55.77 -3.38
CA GLY A 81 -32.53 55.23 -3.81
C GLY A 81 -33.74 55.92 -3.18
N HIS A 82 -34.87 55.86 -3.89
CA HIS A 82 -36.22 56.08 -3.39
C HIS A 82 -37.21 55.25 -4.23
N ALA A 83 -38.40 54.98 -3.70
CA ALA A 83 -39.38 54.07 -4.30
C ALA A 83 -40.63 54.81 -4.81
N THR A 84 -41.22 54.30 -5.90
CA THR A 84 -42.62 54.60 -6.24
C THR A 84 -43.31 53.46 -6.99
N ARG A 85 -44.65 53.46 -6.85
CA ARG A 85 -45.72 52.73 -7.57
C ARG A 85 -45.46 52.53 -9.09
N THR A 86 -46.06 51.56 -9.80
CA THR A 86 -47.22 50.68 -9.51
C THR A 86 -47.21 49.40 -10.37
N GLN A 87 -47.92 48.35 -9.95
CA GLN A 87 -48.43 47.29 -10.85
C GLN A 87 -49.97 47.19 -10.74
N PRO A 88 -50.69 46.81 -11.82
CA PRO A 88 -52.14 46.52 -11.79
C PRO A 88 -52.43 45.13 -11.19
N ASN A 89 -53.72 44.80 -10.99
CA ASN A 89 -54.19 43.75 -10.07
C ASN A 89 -55.46 43.02 -10.61
N ALA A 90 -55.88 41.96 -9.91
CA ALA A 90 -57.06 41.08 -10.11
C ALA A 90 -56.97 40.08 -11.28
N GLY A 91 -57.57 38.88 -11.21
CA GLY A 91 -58.32 38.19 -10.12
C GLY A 91 -58.47 36.68 -10.44
N GLY A 92 -59.08 35.81 -9.63
CA GLY A 92 -59.80 35.98 -8.35
C GLY A 92 -59.99 34.64 -7.59
N ARG A 93 -60.73 34.68 -6.47
CA ARG A 93 -60.98 33.59 -5.47
C ARG A 93 -62.45 33.07 -5.57
N PRO A 94 -62.96 32.00 -4.88
CA PRO A 94 -62.77 31.64 -3.45
C PRO A 94 -62.70 30.12 -3.11
N GLY A 95 -62.56 29.65 -1.85
CA GLY A 95 -62.24 30.33 -0.58
C GLY A 95 -62.63 29.54 0.71
N GLN A 96 -62.37 30.14 1.89
CA GLN A 96 -62.81 29.76 3.27
C GLN A 96 -62.17 28.49 3.94
N ALA A 97 -61.97 28.41 5.27
CA ALA A 97 -61.88 29.42 6.35
C ALA A 97 -61.30 28.84 7.69
N ALA A 98 -60.77 29.72 8.58
CA ALA A 98 -60.63 29.59 10.07
C ALA A 98 -59.77 28.43 10.67
N THR A 99 -59.19 28.38 11.90
CA THR A 99 -58.78 29.27 13.05
C THR A 99 -57.95 28.39 14.04
N ALA A 100 -57.09 28.80 15.00
CA ALA A 100 -56.43 30.06 15.42
C ALA A 100 -55.15 29.77 16.27
N ARG A 101 -54.91 30.48 17.41
CA ARG A 101 -53.80 30.42 18.42
C ARG A 101 -54.35 30.90 19.80
N PRO A 102 -53.64 31.09 20.97
CA PRO A 102 -52.18 31.15 21.22
C PRO A 102 -51.58 30.59 22.56
N ALA A 103 -50.25 30.77 22.65
CA ALA A 103 -49.21 30.62 23.70
C ALA A 103 -49.47 30.90 25.21
N GLY A 104 -48.52 30.43 26.06
CA GLY A 104 -48.29 30.87 27.47
C GLY A 104 -47.03 30.25 28.15
N ASN A 105 -46.28 31.05 28.93
CA ASN A 105 -45.12 30.72 29.81
C ASN A 105 -45.00 31.92 30.83
N PRO A 106 -44.27 31.93 31.99
CA PRO A 106 -43.06 31.18 32.37
C PRO A 106 -43.00 30.67 33.85
N ALA A 107 -41.79 30.50 34.41
CA ALA A 107 -41.46 29.69 35.61
C ALA A 107 -41.38 30.40 36.98
N ARG A 108 -41.32 29.60 38.07
CA ARG A 108 -40.78 30.01 39.40
C ARG A 108 -40.27 28.81 40.25
N GLN A 109 -39.53 29.12 41.31
CA GLN A 109 -38.90 28.26 42.34
C GLN A 109 -39.01 28.99 43.71
N PRO A 110 -38.61 28.43 44.89
CA PRO A 110 -38.52 27.02 45.36
C PRO A 110 -39.23 26.86 46.76
N GLN A 111 -38.70 26.01 47.66
CA GLN A 111 -39.17 25.66 49.05
C GLN A 111 -40.29 24.60 49.11
N GLY A 112 -40.42 23.73 50.13
CA GLY A 112 -39.56 23.41 51.28
C GLY A 112 -40.20 22.40 52.26
N ALA A 113 -39.40 21.82 53.18
CA ALA A 113 -39.76 21.02 54.37
C ALA A 113 -40.31 19.56 54.25
N GLN A 114 -39.46 18.62 54.70
CA GLN A 114 -39.72 17.52 55.68
C GLN A 114 -40.92 16.54 55.56
N GLY A 115 -40.60 15.26 55.32
CA GLY A 115 -40.87 14.19 56.31
C GLY A 115 -42.00 13.18 56.08
N GLN A 116 -41.65 11.92 55.76
CA GLN A 116 -42.03 10.66 56.47
C GLN A 116 -41.57 9.41 55.70
N ASP A 117 -41.37 8.29 56.41
CA ASP A 117 -40.82 7.03 55.86
C ASP A 117 -41.86 6.13 55.18
N ALA A 118 -41.52 5.59 54.01
CA ALA A 118 -42.14 4.39 53.45
C ALA A 118 -41.11 3.57 52.63
N ARG A 119 -41.15 2.23 52.72
CA ARG A 119 -40.15 1.32 52.15
C ARG A 119 -40.59 0.78 50.77
N ALA A 120 -39.68 0.73 49.78
CA ALA A 120 -39.42 -0.48 48.95
C ALA A 120 -38.43 -0.24 47.77
N SER A 121 -37.78 -1.33 47.34
CA SER A 121 -37.28 -1.62 45.98
C SER A 121 -36.44 -0.56 45.22
N GLY A 122 -35.32 -0.14 45.81
CA GLY A 122 -34.24 0.50 45.03
C GLY A 122 -33.64 -0.45 43.98
N ARG A 123 -33.70 -0.08 42.69
CA ARG A 123 -32.91 -0.72 41.63
C ARG A 123 -31.42 -0.40 41.85
N PRO A 124 -30.48 -1.36 41.67
CA PRO A 124 -29.05 -1.04 41.67
C PRO A 124 -28.72 -0.07 40.54
N ASP A 125 -28.10 1.05 40.90
CA ASP A 125 -27.74 2.10 39.94
C ASP A 125 -26.69 1.60 38.92
N ALA A 126 -26.82 2.07 37.69
CA ALA A 126 -26.06 1.60 36.54
C ALA A 126 -24.65 2.20 36.52
N ARG A 127 -23.80 1.74 37.45
CA ARG A 127 -22.38 2.13 37.53
C ARG A 127 -21.74 2.06 36.13
N PRO A 128 -21.02 3.11 35.67
CA PRO A 128 -20.34 3.06 34.40
C PRO A 128 -19.40 1.86 34.39
N ARG A 129 -19.58 0.98 33.40
CA ARG A 129 -18.88 -0.29 33.31
C ARG A 129 -17.43 -0.03 32.93
N VAL A 130 -16.59 0.19 33.94
CA VAL A 130 -15.14 0.30 33.80
C VAL A 130 -14.65 -0.89 32.99
N GLU A 131 -14.14 -0.63 31.79
CA GLU A 131 -13.60 -1.67 30.92
C GLU A 131 -12.43 -2.34 31.65
N ALA A 132 -12.51 -3.65 31.83
CA ALA A 132 -11.39 -4.39 32.41
C ALA A 132 -10.20 -4.26 31.46
N PRO A 133 -8.98 -3.93 31.94
CA PRO A 133 -7.85 -3.70 31.05
C PRO A 133 -7.56 -4.97 30.24
N ALA A 134 -7.55 -4.82 28.92
CA ALA A 134 -6.87 -5.74 28.02
C ALA A 134 -5.36 -5.74 28.34
N ALA A 135 -4.62 -6.73 27.82
CA ALA A 135 -3.22 -6.94 28.15
C ALA A 135 -2.38 -5.64 28.05
N PRO A 136 -1.48 -5.37 29.02
CA PRO A 136 -0.92 -4.05 29.26
C PRO A 136 -0.03 -3.58 28.10
N ASP A 137 -0.44 -2.49 27.46
CA ASP A 137 0.32 -1.60 26.56
C ASP A 137 1.25 -2.21 25.48
N ALA A 138 1.09 -3.50 25.20
CA ALA A 138 1.84 -4.24 24.19
C ALA A 138 1.65 -3.62 22.80
N LEU A 139 2.68 -2.92 22.32
CA LEU A 139 2.72 -2.40 20.95
C LEU A 139 3.39 -3.41 20.02
N TYR A 140 2.73 -3.66 18.89
CA TYR A 140 3.20 -4.51 17.81
C TYR A 140 3.54 -3.66 16.60
N ALA A 141 4.54 -4.04 15.81
CA ALA A 141 4.90 -3.33 14.59
C ALA A 141 5.07 -4.23 13.37
N ALA A 142 4.48 -3.80 12.26
CA ALA A 142 4.69 -4.39 10.94
C ALA A 142 5.38 -3.37 10.02
N LEU A 143 6.54 -3.74 9.48
CA LEU A 143 7.24 -2.97 8.46
C LEU A 143 7.26 -3.74 7.15
N ASP A 144 6.95 -3.03 6.06
CA ASP A 144 6.88 -3.49 4.68
C ASP A 144 7.79 -2.60 3.83
N LEU A 145 8.79 -3.23 3.20
CA LEU A 145 9.68 -2.61 2.21
C LEU A 145 9.40 -3.21 0.82
N GLY A 146 8.38 -2.66 0.17
CA GLY A 146 7.97 -3.04 -1.18
C GLY A 146 8.61 -2.21 -2.29
N THR A 147 8.45 -2.66 -3.53
CA THR A 147 9.02 -2.10 -4.76
C THR A 147 8.85 -0.58 -4.91
N ASN A 148 7.70 -0.03 -4.49
CA ASN A 148 7.41 1.40 -4.60
C ASN A 148 7.52 2.14 -3.25
N ASN A 149 7.19 1.48 -2.13
CA ASN A 149 6.82 2.13 -0.88
C ASN A 149 7.51 1.44 0.31
N CYS A 150 8.16 2.22 1.17
CA CYS A 150 8.46 1.79 2.54
C CYS A 150 7.30 2.20 3.44
N ARG A 151 6.81 1.28 4.29
CA ARG A 151 5.65 1.48 5.17
C ARG A 151 5.89 0.81 6.53
N LEU A 152 5.48 1.50 7.59
CA LEU A 152 5.47 0.99 8.97
C LEU A 152 4.09 1.23 9.58
N LEU A 153 3.61 0.27 10.37
CA LEU A 153 2.38 0.36 11.14
C LEU A 153 2.64 -0.16 12.56
N ILE A 154 2.42 0.68 13.56
CA ILE A 154 2.52 0.34 14.99
C ILE A 154 1.12 0.35 15.59
N ALA A 155 0.72 -0.73 16.26
CA ALA A 155 -0.63 -0.91 16.77
C ALA A 155 -0.67 -1.56 18.16
N GLN A 156 -1.69 -1.19 18.93
CA GLN A 156 -2.03 -1.79 20.23
C GLN A 156 -3.26 -2.69 20.06
N PRO A 157 -3.24 -3.95 20.52
CA PRO A 157 -4.40 -4.84 20.48
C PRO A 157 -5.63 -4.28 21.18
N ARG A 158 -6.81 -4.80 20.81
CA ARG A 158 -8.12 -4.53 21.42
C ARG A 158 -8.91 -5.85 21.52
N GLU A 159 -10.05 -5.85 22.21
CA GLU A 159 -10.92 -7.04 22.29
C GLU A 159 -11.30 -7.62 20.91
N ARG A 160 -11.36 -6.76 19.89
CA ARG A 160 -11.60 -7.12 18.49
C ARG A 160 -10.59 -6.36 17.61
N GLY A 161 -9.62 -7.07 17.04
CA GLY A 161 -8.57 -6.46 16.23
C GLY A 161 -7.63 -5.56 17.05
N PHE A 162 -7.19 -4.45 16.45
CA PHE A 162 -6.21 -3.53 17.04
C PHE A 162 -6.54 -2.06 16.75
N ARG A 163 -5.95 -1.16 17.54
CA ARG A 163 -5.96 0.28 17.34
C ARG A 163 -4.58 0.72 16.84
N VAL A 164 -4.51 1.43 15.72
CA VAL A 164 -3.26 2.05 15.25
C VAL A 164 -2.80 3.11 16.25
N VAL A 165 -1.49 3.12 16.54
CA VAL A 165 -0.82 4.05 17.47
C VAL A 165 0.13 4.96 16.72
N ASP A 166 0.86 4.42 15.75
CA ASP A 166 1.73 5.19 14.86
C ASP A 166 1.72 4.56 13.45
N ALA A 167 1.99 5.36 12.43
CA ALA A 167 2.09 4.91 11.05
C ALA A 167 3.09 5.80 10.29
N PHE A 168 3.77 5.18 9.33
CA PHE A 168 4.67 5.88 8.41
C PHE A 168 4.53 5.26 7.02
N SER A 169 4.59 6.10 5.99
CA SER A 169 4.68 5.69 4.60
C SER A 169 5.50 6.71 3.83
N ARG A 170 6.47 6.23 3.06
CA ARG A 170 7.29 7.04 2.16
C ARG A 170 7.43 6.30 0.83
N ILE A 171 7.21 6.99 -0.28
CA ILE A 171 7.53 6.45 -1.59
C ILE A 171 9.05 6.48 -1.75
N VAL A 172 9.61 5.31 -2.07
CA VAL A 172 11.06 5.08 -2.16
C VAL A 172 11.46 4.60 -3.54
N ARG A 173 10.53 4.04 -4.34
CA ARG A 173 10.78 3.48 -5.68
C ARG A 173 12.01 2.56 -5.71
N LEU A 174 12.12 1.68 -4.71
CA LEU A 174 13.26 0.78 -4.53
C LEU A 174 13.51 -0.13 -5.74
N GLY A 175 12.44 -0.53 -6.43
CA GLY A 175 12.52 -1.37 -7.63
C GLY A 175 12.64 -0.62 -8.96
N GLU A 176 12.88 0.70 -8.97
CA GLU A 176 13.02 1.44 -10.24
C GLU A 176 14.22 0.92 -11.05
N GLY A 177 13.98 0.63 -12.32
CA GLY A 177 14.97 0.08 -13.25
C GLY A 177 15.33 -1.40 -13.04
N VAL A 178 14.90 -2.06 -11.96
CA VAL A 178 15.29 -3.46 -11.64
C VAL A 178 14.91 -4.41 -12.78
N GLY A 179 13.73 -4.23 -13.39
CA GLY A 179 13.28 -5.05 -14.52
C GLY A 179 14.13 -4.91 -15.80
N ARG A 180 15.06 -3.95 -15.84
CA ARG A 180 16.02 -3.72 -16.94
C ARG A 180 17.47 -3.99 -16.54
N SER A 181 17.82 -3.85 -15.27
CA SER A 181 19.20 -3.93 -14.76
C SER A 181 19.52 -5.21 -14.00
N GLY A 182 18.49 -5.95 -13.53
CA GLY A 182 18.62 -7.03 -12.55
C GLY A 182 19.02 -6.55 -11.14
N ARG A 183 19.13 -5.22 -10.90
CA ARG A 183 19.84 -4.66 -9.74
C ARG A 183 19.17 -3.40 -9.19
N LEU A 184 19.12 -3.30 -7.85
CA LEU A 184 18.74 -2.09 -7.13
C LEU A 184 19.73 -0.96 -7.42
N GLY A 185 19.25 0.22 -7.81
CA GLY A 185 20.10 1.41 -8.02
C GLY A 185 20.44 2.11 -6.70
N GLU A 186 21.67 2.63 -6.58
CA GLU A 186 22.15 3.30 -5.34
C GLU A 186 21.20 4.41 -4.85
N ALA A 187 20.75 5.30 -5.73
CA ALA A 187 19.83 6.38 -5.38
C ALA A 187 18.46 5.89 -4.88
N ALA A 188 18.05 4.66 -5.21
CA ALA A 188 16.83 4.04 -4.69
C ALA A 188 17.08 3.35 -3.34
N MET A 189 18.25 2.73 -3.17
CA MET A 189 18.72 2.17 -1.90
C MET A 189 18.91 3.26 -0.84
N ASP A 190 19.52 4.40 -1.18
CA ASP A 190 19.71 5.54 -0.28
C ASP A 190 18.38 6.08 0.26
N ARG A 191 17.39 6.27 -0.63
CA ARG A 191 16.03 6.70 -0.24
C ARG A 191 15.33 5.67 0.66
N ALA A 192 15.59 4.39 0.43
CA ALA A 192 15.05 3.31 1.25
C ALA A 192 15.72 3.25 2.64
N VAL A 193 17.06 3.32 2.73
CA VAL A 193 17.77 3.41 4.02
C VAL A 193 17.29 4.62 4.81
N GLU A 194 17.11 5.77 4.17
CA GLU A 194 16.64 6.99 4.85
C GLU A 194 15.16 6.89 5.29
N ALA A 195 14.30 6.16 4.57
CA ALA A 195 12.97 5.81 5.05
C ALA A 195 13.03 4.86 6.28
N LEU A 196 13.96 3.91 6.25
CA LEU A 196 14.15 2.90 7.28
C LEU A 196 14.77 3.49 8.58
N ARG A 197 15.57 4.56 8.50
CA ARG A 197 15.99 5.35 9.67
C ARG A 197 14.80 5.94 10.43
N VAL A 198 13.85 6.57 9.72
CA VAL A 198 12.63 7.10 10.33
C VAL A 198 11.78 5.99 10.95
N CYS A 199 11.73 4.82 10.32
CA CYS A 199 11.12 3.62 10.92
C CYS A 199 11.84 3.17 12.19
N ARG A 200 13.19 3.14 12.21
CA ARG A 200 13.99 2.76 13.39
C ARG A 200 13.71 3.66 14.59
N SER A 201 13.69 4.98 14.39
CA SER A 201 13.31 5.93 15.45
C SER A 201 11.91 5.61 15.98
N LYS A 202 10.90 5.52 15.11
CA LYS A 202 9.52 5.19 15.51
C LYS A 202 9.36 3.87 16.25
N LEU A 203 10.18 2.86 15.96
CA LEU A 203 10.18 1.59 16.70
C LEU A 203 10.77 1.75 18.11
N ALA A 204 11.82 2.55 18.27
CA ALA A 204 12.44 2.84 19.55
C ALA A 204 11.57 3.77 20.43
N ASP A 205 11.12 4.90 19.88
CA ASP A 205 10.30 5.93 20.54
C ASP A 205 8.98 5.39 21.12
N ARG A 206 8.52 4.23 20.63
CA ARG A 206 7.26 3.59 21.01
C ARG A 206 7.43 2.38 21.93
N GLY A 207 8.66 1.89 22.17
CA GLY A 207 8.87 0.71 23.02
C GLY A 207 8.15 -0.55 22.52
N VAL A 208 8.24 -0.82 21.21
CA VAL A 208 7.53 -1.94 20.57
C VAL A 208 7.95 -3.29 21.16
N MET A 209 6.98 -4.08 21.62
CA MET A 209 7.17 -5.40 22.22
C MET A 209 7.58 -6.45 21.18
N ARG A 210 6.87 -6.53 20.06
CA ARG A 210 7.14 -7.49 18.98
C ARG A 210 7.00 -6.82 17.61
N ALA A 211 8.06 -6.93 16.80
CA ALA A 211 8.10 -6.37 15.46
C ALA A 211 8.46 -7.45 14.43
N ARG A 212 7.87 -7.35 13.23
CA ARG A 212 8.26 -8.14 12.05
C ARG A 212 8.46 -7.18 10.87
N LEU A 213 9.63 -7.27 10.25
CA LEU A 213 10.10 -6.34 9.23
C LEU A 213 10.39 -7.14 7.95
N ILE A 214 9.65 -6.88 6.88
CA ILE A 214 9.74 -7.66 5.64
C ILE A 214 10.21 -6.80 4.47
N ALA A 215 10.88 -7.43 3.51
CA ALA A 215 11.15 -6.92 2.17
C ALA A 215 10.55 -7.87 1.12
N THR A 216 10.02 -7.31 0.04
CA THR A 216 9.25 -8.07 -0.96
C THR A 216 9.94 -8.09 -2.34
N GLU A 217 9.17 -8.11 -3.43
CA GLU A 217 9.60 -8.42 -4.79
C GLU A 217 10.88 -7.70 -5.26
N ALA A 218 11.07 -6.42 -4.91
CA ALA A 218 12.28 -5.69 -5.32
C ALA A 218 13.58 -6.24 -4.70
N CYS A 219 13.56 -6.64 -3.42
CA CYS A 219 14.73 -7.25 -2.79
C CYS A 219 14.88 -8.73 -3.15
N ARG A 220 13.77 -9.42 -3.46
CA ARG A 220 13.75 -10.82 -3.90
C ARG A 220 14.33 -11.02 -5.30
N SER A 221 14.04 -10.10 -6.22
CA SER A 221 14.32 -10.28 -7.65
C SER A 221 15.52 -9.46 -8.17
N ALA A 222 16.25 -8.79 -7.27
CA ALA A 222 17.48 -8.07 -7.62
C ALA A 222 18.73 -8.79 -7.09
N GLU A 223 19.77 -8.93 -7.92
CA GLU A 223 21.04 -9.62 -7.61
C GLU A 223 21.72 -9.07 -6.34
N ASN A 224 21.63 -7.76 -6.11
CA ASN A 224 22.19 -7.07 -4.95
C ASN A 224 21.19 -6.91 -3.78
N GLY A 225 20.02 -7.55 -3.82
CA GLY A 225 19.01 -7.46 -2.76
C GLY A 225 19.53 -7.88 -1.38
N ALA A 226 20.28 -8.98 -1.30
CA ALA A 226 20.90 -9.43 -0.04
C ALA A 226 21.97 -8.45 0.48
N ILE A 227 22.78 -7.88 -0.43
CA ILE A 227 23.81 -6.86 -0.10
C ILE A 227 23.14 -5.60 0.45
N PHE A 228 22.02 -5.19 -0.16
CA PHE A 228 21.22 -4.07 0.30
C PHE A 228 20.61 -4.30 1.68
N LEU A 229 20.13 -5.51 2.00
CA LEU A 229 19.61 -5.78 3.35
C LEU A 229 20.72 -5.81 4.42
N GLU A 230 21.94 -6.22 4.09
CA GLU A 230 23.10 -6.07 4.99
C GLU A 230 23.51 -4.59 5.16
N ARG A 231 23.40 -3.78 4.10
CA ARG A 231 23.53 -2.32 4.16
C ARG A 231 22.48 -1.68 5.08
N VAL A 232 21.22 -2.11 4.98
CA VAL A 232 20.14 -1.71 5.90
C VAL A 232 20.45 -2.11 7.34
N ARG A 233 20.93 -3.34 7.58
CA ARG A 233 21.28 -3.84 8.91
C ARG A 233 22.39 -3.00 9.56
N SER A 234 23.44 -2.68 8.81
CA SER A 234 24.58 -1.89 9.30
C SER A 234 24.24 -0.39 9.48
N GLU A 235 23.49 0.23 8.55
CA GLU A 235 23.15 1.66 8.62
C GLU A 235 21.95 2.02 9.52
N THR A 236 21.11 1.04 9.91
CA THR A 236 19.88 1.29 10.69
C THR A 236 19.65 0.36 11.89
N GLY A 237 20.39 -0.75 11.99
CA GLY A 237 20.15 -1.78 13.00
C GLY A 237 18.83 -2.55 12.83
N LEU A 238 18.13 -2.40 11.70
CA LEU A 238 16.94 -3.18 11.35
C LEU A 238 17.33 -4.44 10.58
N VAL A 239 16.83 -5.60 11.02
CA VAL A 239 16.95 -6.86 10.28
C VAL A 239 15.63 -7.09 9.55
N LEU A 240 15.67 -7.15 8.23
CA LEU A 240 14.52 -7.43 7.37
C LEU A 240 14.66 -8.83 6.77
N GLU A 241 13.58 -9.60 6.73
CA GLU A 241 13.51 -10.87 5.99
C GLU A 241 12.97 -10.65 4.57
N ILE A 242 13.48 -11.39 3.59
CA ILE A 242 12.84 -11.49 2.27
C ILE A 242 11.77 -12.57 2.38
N VAL A 243 10.49 -12.18 2.25
CA VAL A 243 9.36 -13.11 2.30
C VAL A 243 9.16 -13.85 0.99
N SER A 244 8.49 -15.01 1.03
CA SER A 244 8.02 -15.71 -0.17
C SER A 244 6.74 -15.08 -0.71
N ARG A 245 6.48 -15.23 -2.01
CA ARG A 245 5.22 -14.80 -2.66
C ARG A 245 3.98 -15.44 -2.02
N GLU A 246 4.09 -16.71 -1.56
CA GLU A 246 3.06 -17.38 -0.76
C GLU A 246 2.82 -16.66 0.58
N THR A 247 3.89 -16.24 1.26
CA THR A 247 3.79 -15.51 2.52
C THR A 247 3.07 -14.17 2.32
N GLU A 248 3.38 -13.44 1.25
CA GLU A 248 2.67 -12.20 0.88
C GLU A 248 1.18 -12.45 0.62
N ALA A 249 0.85 -13.45 -0.21
CA ALA A 249 -0.53 -13.85 -0.49
C ALA A 249 -1.31 -14.22 0.79
N ARG A 250 -0.72 -15.03 1.68
CA ARG A 250 -1.34 -15.41 2.97
C ARG A 250 -1.50 -14.21 3.90
N LEU A 251 -0.52 -13.31 3.98
CA LEU A 251 -0.59 -12.09 4.79
C LEU A 251 -1.63 -11.10 4.25
N ALA A 252 -1.78 -10.97 2.93
CA ALA A 252 -2.84 -10.18 2.31
C ALA A 252 -4.23 -10.68 2.73
N VAL A 253 -4.45 -12.01 2.70
CA VAL A 253 -5.70 -12.62 3.21
C VAL A 253 -5.87 -12.39 4.71
N SER A 254 -4.84 -12.59 5.54
CA SER A 254 -4.91 -12.36 6.99
C SER A 254 -5.23 -10.90 7.35
N GLY A 255 -4.71 -9.93 6.58
CA GLY A 255 -5.02 -8.50 6.74
C GLY A 255 -6.42 -8.10 6.24
N CYS A 256 -6.87 -8.71 5.14
CA CYS A 256 -8.17 -8.42 4.52
C CYS A 256 -9.34 -9.23 5.11
N ALA A 257 -9.09 -10.21 5.98
CA ALA A 257 -10.06 -11.23 6.41
C ALA A 257 -11.43 -10.71 6.89
N SER A 258 -11.48 -9.53 7.51
CA SER A 258 -12.73 -8.90 8.01
C SER A 258 -13.45 -8.00 6.98
N LEU A 259 -13.00 -7.98 5.72
CA LEU A 259 -13.70 -7.37 4.58
C LEU A 259 -14.37 -8.39 3.65
N ILE A 260 -14.06 -9.67 3.79
CA ILE A 260 -14.73 -10.73 3.01
C ILE A 260 -16.19 -10.83 3.47
N ASP A 261 -17.13 -10.77 2.53
CA ASP A 261 -18.56 -10.93 2.81
C ASP A 261 -18.86 -12.37 3.28
N PRO A 262 -19.27 -12.62 4.54
CA PRO A 262 -19.48 -13.97 5.06
C PRO A 262 -20.73 -14.65 4.48
N ASN A 263 -21.55 -13.92 3.72
CA ASN A 263 -22.71 -14.45 3.01
C ASN A 263 -22.38 -14.81 1.54
N SER A 264 -21.15 -14.52 1.10
CA SER A 264 -20.66 -14.87 -0.23
C SER A 264 -20.18 -16.33 -0.30
N ASN A 265 -20.17 -16.90 -1.51
CA ASN A 265 -19.55 -18.19 -1.79
C ASN A 265 -18.01 -18.14 -1.66
N GLY A 266 -17.44 -16.93 -1.71
CA GLY A 266 -16.01 -16.71 -1.66
C GLY A 266 -15.59 -15.32 -2.15
N ALA A 267 -14.29 -15.11 -2.19
CA ALA A 267 -13.69 -13.88 -2.73
C ALA A 267 -12.52 -14.20 -3.67
N LEU A 268 -12.39 -13.43 -4.75
CA LEU A 268 -11.13 -13.25 -5.47
C LEU A 268 -10.43 -12.03 -4.87
N LEU A 269 -9.47 -12.27 -3.97
CA LEU A 269 -8.62 -11.24 -3.41
C LEU A 269 -7.47 -10.94 -4.37
N PHE A 270 -7.06 -9.68 -4.47
CA PHE A 270 -5.81 -9.31 -5.14
C PHE A 270 -5.08 -8.14 -4.45
N ASP A 271 -3.76 -8.25 -4.34
CA ASP A 271 -2.87 -7.14 -3.98
C ASP A 271 -2.13 -6.70 -5.25
N ILE A 272 -2.34 -5.45 -5.69
CA ILE A 272 -1.63 -4.89 -6.84
C ILE A 272 -0.42 -4.13 -6.30
N GLY A 273 0.71 -4.86 -6.26
CA GLY A 273 2.00 -4.38 -5.78
C GLY A 273 2.71 -3.48 -6.78
N GLY A 274 3.97 -3.15 -6.46
CA GLY A 274 4.83 -2.39 -7.36
C GLY A 274 5.58 -3.26 -8.37
N GLY A 275 6.05 -4.43 -7.96
CA GLY A 275 6.82 -5.35 -8.81
C GLY A 275 6.03 -6.60 -9.23
N SER A 276 5.26 -7.17 -8.30
CA SER A 276 4.36 -8.30 -8.48
C SER A 276 2.90 -7.89 -8.20
N SER A 277 1.97 -8.79 -8.50
CA SER A 277 0.58 -8.72 -8.07
C SER A 277 0.10 -10.10 -7.64
N GLU A 278 -0.31 -10.23 -6.39
CA GLU A 278 -0.76 -11.47 -5.77
C GLU A 278 -2.27 -11.64 -5.97
N LEU A 279 -2.69 -12.80 -6.49
CA LEU A 279 -4.11 -13.17 -6.66
C LEU A 279 -4.41 -14.38 -5.80
N VAL A 280 -5.52 -14.34 -5.05
CA VAL A 280 -5.88 -15.40 -4.10
C VAL A 280 -7.37 -15.70 -4.18
N TRP A 281 -7.73 -16.93 -4.52
CA TRP A 281 -9.12 -17.40 -4.46
C TRP A 281 -9.41 -18.01 -3.08
N ILE A 282 -10.38 -17.42 -2.40
CA ILE A 282 -10.89 -17.85 -1.10
C ILE A 282 -12.24 -18.54 -1.32
N ASP A 283 -12.35 -19.80 -0.91
CA ASP A 283 -13.55 -20.64 -1.07
C ASP A 283 -14.25 -20.80 0.30
N LEU A 284 -15.41 -20.16 0.44
CA LEU A 284 -16.22 -20.23 1.66
C LEU A 284 -17.22 -21.39 1.64
N THR A 285 -17.55 -21.93 0.46
CA THR A 285 -18.49 -23.05 0.28
C THR A 285 -17.97 -24.35 0.91
N ARG A 286 -16.65 -24.55 0.87
CA ARG A 286 -15.99 -25.66 1.56
C ARG A 286 -16.26 -25.59 3.07
N PRO A 287 -16.51 -26.71 3.78
CA PRO A 287 -16.54 -26.70 5.23
C PRO A 287 -15.23 -26.20 5.81
N ALA A 288 -15.29 -25.40 6.88
CA ALA A 288 -14.10 -25.23 7.71
C ALA A 288 -13.86 -26.56 8.45
N GLU A 289 -12.70 -27.19 8.24
CA GLU A 289 -12.23 -28.22 9.18
C GLU A 289 -12.28 -27.62 10.59
N ALA A 290 -12.84 -28.33 11.57
CA ALA A 290 -13.12 -27.76 12.91
C ALA A 290 -11.88 -27.24 13.68
N ARG A 291 -10.67 -27.49 13.16
CA ARG A 291 -9.38 -27.00 13.67
C ARG A 291 -8.84 -25.76 12.92
N ARG A 292 -9.28 -25.50 11.68
CA ARG A 292 -8.85 -24.37 10.84
C ARG A 292 -9.68 -23.13 11.14
N ARG A 293 -9.07 -22.14 11.81
CA ARG A 293 -9.75 -20.92 12.27
C ARG A 293 -9.24 -19.64 11.58
N ARG A 294 -8.16 -19.67 10.80
CA ARG A 294 -7.67 -18.48 10.09
C ARG A 294 -8.30 -18.41 8.70
N MET A 295 -8.53 -17.20 8.20
CA MET A 295 -9.02 -17.01 6.82
C MET A 295 -8.01 -17.46 5.77
N SER A 296 -6.70 -17.43 6.10
CA SER A 296 -5.63 -18.06 5.32
C SER A 296 -5.85 -19.55 5.05
N ASP A 297 -6.67 -20.21 5.87
CA ASP A 297 -6.95 -21.65 5.78
C ASP A 297 -8.15 -21.93 4.86
N ARG A 298 -8.79 -20.88 4.32
CA ARG A 298 -9.84 -20.90 3.30
C ARG A 298 -9.32 -20.56 1.89
N ILE A 299 -8.02 -20.31 1.75
CA ILE A 299 -7.38 -20.19 0.44
C ILE A 299 -7.53 -21.52 -0.28
N ARG A 300 -8.19 -21.48 -1.44
CA ARG A 300 -8.31 -22.62 -2.35
C ARG A 300 -7.07 -22.74 -3.21
N THR A 301 -6.69 -21.63 -3.83
CA THR A 301 -5.50 -21.52 -4.68
C THR A 301 -5.04 -20.07 -4.77
N TRP A 302 -3.81 -19.84 -5.21
CA TRP A 302 -3.21 -18.52 -5.34
C TRP A 302 -2.15 -18.48 -6.45
N ALA A 303 -1.83 -17.27 -6.92
CA ALA A 303 -0.71 -16.98 -7.79
C ALA A 303 -0.07 -15.65 -7.40
N SER A 304 1.16 -15.41 -7.87
CA SER A 304 1.82 -14.11 -7.82
C SER A 304 2.39 -13.83 -9.21
N LEU A 305 1.80 -12.86 -9.89
CA LEU A 305 2.19 -12.48 -11.24
C LEU A 305 3.46 -11.63 -11.17
N PRO A 306 4.45 -11.80 -12.07
CA PRO A 306 5.68 -11.00 -12.12
C PRO A 306 5.44 -9.59 -12.72
N VAL A 307 4.31 -8.97 -12.39
CA VAL A 307 3.89 -7.65 -12.88
C VAL A 307 3.19 -6.86 -11.76
N GLY A 308 3.58 -5.61 -11.60
CA GLY A 308 2.97 -4.64 -10.69
C GLY A 308 3.05 -3.25 -11.30
N VAL A 309 2.55 -2.23 -10.59
CA VAL A 309 2.36 -0.90 -11.20
C VAL A 309 3.65 -0.25 -11.68
N VAL A 310 4.79 -0.52 -11.03
CA VAL A 310 6.10 0.01 -11.45
C VAL A 310 6.58 -0.75 -12.68
N THR A 311 6.69 -2.08 -12.61
CA THR A 311 7.27 -2.91 -13.68
C THR A 311 6.47 -2.83 -14.99
N LEU A 312 5.13 -2.68 -14.91
CA LEU A 312 4.29 -2.45 -16.10
C LEU A 312 4.39 -0.99 -16.62
N SER A 313 4.46 0.01 -15.73
CA SER A 313 4.67 1.41 -16.16
C SER A 313 6.02 1.61 -16.85
N GLU A 314 7.09 0.92 -16.42
CA GLU A 314 8.42 1.01 -17.03
C GLU A 314 8.46 0.40 -18.44
N ARG A 315 7.64 -0.61 -18.73
CA ARG A 315 7.51 -1.21 -20.07
C ARG A 315 6.71 -0.34 -21.04
N HIS A 316 5.71 0.39 -20.55
CA HIS A 316 4.72 1.13 -21.36
C HIS A 316 4.77 2.66 -21.20
N GLY A 317 5.75 3.19 -20.47
CA GLY A 317 6.04 4.63 -20.33
C GLY A 317 5.28 5.39 -19.23
N GLY A 318 4.10 4.94 -18.80
CA GLY A 318 3.34 5.45 -17.63
C GLY A 318 2.75 6.88 -17.70
N GLU A 319 3.56 7.87 -18.08
CA GLU A 319 3.10 9.26 -18.23
C GLU A 319 2.13 9.40 -19.42
N ARG A 320 2.55 8.94 -20.61
CA ARG A 320 1.83 9.07 -21.88
C ARG A 320 1.14 7.76 -22.32
N VAL A 321 0.21 7.28 -21.50
CA VAL A 321 -0.66 6.14 -21.84
C VAL A 321 -1.82 6.63 -22.72
N THR A 322 -1.88 6.14 -23.96
CA THR A 322 -3.06 6.28 -24.84
C THR A 322 -4.01 5.10 -24.63
N PRO A 323 -5.26 5.12 -25.13
CA PRO A 323 -6.15 3.95 -25.06
C PRO A 323 -5.54 2.67 -25.65
N ALA A 324 -4.75 2.78 -26.73
CA ALA A 324 -4.05 1.64 -27.32
C ALA A 324 -2.91 1.10 -26.43
N VAL A 325 -2.19 1.97 -25.72
CA VAL A 325 -1.16 1.56 -24.74
C VAL A 325 -1.81 0.96 -23.49
N PHE A 326 -2.95 1.51 -23.04
CA PHE A 326 -3.72 0.93 -21.93
C PHE A 326 -4.22 -0.47 -22.28
N GLU A 327 -4.78 -0.66 -23.48
CA GLU A 327 -5.24 -1.97 -23.94
C GLU A 327 -4.05 -2.95 -24.10
N ALA A 328 -2.88 -2.50 -24.57
CA ALA A 328 -1.67 -3.32 -24.62
C ALA A 328 -1.19 -3.76 -23.22
N MET A 329 -1.28 -2.88 -22.21
CA MET A 329 -1.04 -3.25 -20.80
C MET A 329 -2.05 -4.31 -20.31
N VAL A 330 -3.33 -4.17 -20.65
CA VAL A 330 -4.39 -5.11 -20.26
C VAL A 330 -4.15 -6.49 -20.90
N VAL A 331 -3.83 -6.54 -22.19
CA VAL A 331 -3.49 -7.78 -22.91
C VAL A 331 -2.25 -8.44 -22.30
N GLU A 332 -1.18 -7.70 -22.02
CA GLU A 332 0.04 -8.24 -21.41
C GLU A 332 -0.23 -8.94 -20.08
N VAL A 333 -1.09 -8.36 -19.23
CA VAL A 333 -1.49 -8.98 -17.95
C VAL A 333 -2.46 -10.14 -18.16
N ALA A 334 -3.40 -10.03 -19.09
CA ALA A 334 -4.36 -11.10 -19.40
C ALA A 334 -3.67 -12.40 -19.86
N GLU A 335 -2.56 -12.28 -20.61
CA GLU A 335 -1.73 -13.42 -21.00
C GLU A 335 -1.12 -14.14 -19.79
N MET A 336 -0.70 -13.41 -18.75
CA MET A 336 -0.21 -14.00 -17.49
C MET A 336 -1.34 -14.66 -16.68
N LEU A 337 -2.57 -14.15 -16.76
CA LEU A 337 -3.74 -14.73 -16.08
C LEU A 337 -4.17 -16.09 -16.66
N ARG A 338 -3.69 -16.47 -17.85
CA ARG A 338 -3.92 -17.80 -18.42
C ARG A 338 -3.24 -18.93 -17.64
N GLU A 339 -2.18 -18.62 -16.89
CA GLU A 339 -1.44 -19.58 -16.07
C GLU A 339 -1.97 -19.71 -14.62
N PHE A 340 -3.10 -19.06 -14.30
CA PHE A 340 -3.66 -19.11 -12.95
C PHE A 340 -4.17 -20.52 -12.59
N PRO A 341 -3.70 -21.11 -11.46
CA PRO A 341 -4.11 -22.46 -11.06
C PRO A 341 -5.61 -22.54 -10.73
N GLU A 342 -6.26 -23.65 -11.11
CA GLU A 342 -7.72 -23.84 -11.04
C GLU A 342 -8.57 -22.76 -11.77
N ALA A 343 -8.04 -22.04 -12.76
CA ALA A 343 -8.78 -20.98 -13.46
C ALA A 343 -10.17 -21.39 -13.96
N GLU A 344 -10.31 -22.59 -14.55
CA GLU A 344 -11.60 -23.12 -15.03
C GLU A 344 -12.62 -23.33 -13.89
N ALA A 345 -12.17 -23.69 -12.69
CA ALA A 345 -13.05 -23.85 -11.53
C ALA A 345 -13.40 -22.50 -10.90
N LEU A 346 -12.51 -21.51 -10.99
CA LEU A 346 -12.82 -20.12 -10.65
C LEU A 346 -13.83 -19.52 -11.63
N ASP A 347 -13.75 -19.85 -12.92
CA ASP A 347 -14.75 -19.45 -13.93
C ASP A 347 -16.14 -19.99 -13.59
N GLN A 348 -16.23 -21.28 -13.23
CA GLN A 348 -17.48 -21.89 -12.76
C GLN A 348 -18.00 -21.22 -11.48
N ALA A 349 -17.12 -20.86 -10.54
CA ALA A 349 -17.51 -20.16 -9.31
C ALA A 349 -17.96 -18.71 -9.54
N VAL A 350 -17.41 -18.01 -10.53
CA VAL A 350 -17.86 -16.68 -10.97
C VAL A 350 -19.22 -16.79 -11.67
N ALA A 351 -19.37 -17.76 -12.58
CA ALA A 351 -20.61 -17.98 -13.34
C ALA A 351 -21.78 -18.46 -12.45
N ALA A 352 -21.51 -19.24 -11.40
CA ALA A 352 -22.48 -19.61 -10.37
C ALA A 352 -22.92 -18.42 -9.48
N GLY A 353 -22.21 -17.29 -9.54
CA GLY A 353 -22.52 -16.08 -8.81
C GLY A 353 -22.20 -16.15 -7.31
N ASN A 354 -22.59 -15.09 -6.60
CA ASN A 354 -22.29 -14.86 -5.19
C ASN A 354 -20.79 -14.91 -4.82
N LEU A 355 -19.89 -14.74 -5.80
CA LEU A 355 -18.47 -14.40 -5.59
C LEU A 355 -18.28 -12.88 -5.65
N HIS A 356 -17.28 -12.35 -4.96
CA HIS A 356 -16.91 -10.93 -5.03
C HIS A 356 -15.41 -10.72 -5.19
N MET A 357 -15.00 -9.56 -5.68
CA MET A 357 -13.60 -9.14 -5.66
C MET A 357 -13.25 -8.41 -4.36
N LEU A 358 -12.03 -8.60 -3.87
CA LEU A 358 -11.48 -7.89 -2.72
C LEU A 358 -10.07 -7.38 -3.04
N GLY A 359 -9.99 -6.17 -3.58
CA GLY A 359 -8.72 -5.56 -3.96
C GLY A 359 -8.07 -4.83 -2.79
N THR A 360 -6.74 -4.81 -2.75
CA THR A 360 -5.95 -3.98 -1.82
C THR A 360 -4.83 -3.18 -2.50
N SER A 361 -4.05 -2.44 -1.72
CA SER A 361 -2.94 -1.59 -2.13
C SER A 361 -3.35 -0.36 -2.96
N GLY A 362 -2.35 0.33 -3.52
CA GLY A 362 -2.44 1.70 -4.02
C GLY A 362 -3.45 1.90 -5.15
N THR A 363 -3.63 0.90 -6.01
CA THR A 363 -4.51 0.97 -7.19
C THR A 363 -5.97 1.20 -6.79
N VAL A 364 -6.58 0.25 -6.08
CA VAL A 364 -8.02 0.32 -5.74
C VAL A 364 -8.31 1.38 -4.68
N THR A 365 -7.37 1.66 -3.77
CA THR A 365 -7.53 2.75 -2.79
C THR A 365 -7.53 4.12 -3.47
N THR A 366 -6.75 4.30 -4.54
CA THR A 366 -6.80 5.49 -5.39
C THR A 366 -8.12 5.55 -6.17
N LEU A 367 -8.54 4.43 -6.79
CA LEU A 367 -9.80 4.31 -7.54
C LEU A 367 -11.01 4.70 -6.69
N ALA A 368 -11.11 4.15 -5.46
CA ALA A 368 -12.15 4.49 -4.50
C ALA A 368 -12.07 5.96 -4.04
N GLY A 369 -10.87 6.52 -3.87
CA GLY A 369 -10.68 7.93 -3.55
C GLY A 369 -11.25 8.88 -4.62
N VAL A 370 -11.07 8.54 -5.90
CA VAL A 370 -11.66 9.28 -7.03
C VAL A 370 -13.18 9.06 -7.10
N HIS A 371 -13.65 7.83 -6.96
CA HIS A 371 -15.08 7.49 -6.93
C HIS A 371 -15.86 8.23 -5.84
N LEU A 372 -15.27 8.35 -4.64
CA LEU A 372 -15.86 9.04 -3.49
C LEU A 372 -15.71 10.58 -3.54
N GLY A 373 -15.15 11.12 -4.62
CA GLY A 373 -14.97 12.56 -4.85
C GLY A 373 -14.12 13.24 -3.77
N LEU A 374 -13.07 12.59 -3.27
CA LEU A 374 -12.34 13.09 -2.11
C LEU A 374 -11.40 14.27 -2.45
N GLU A 375 -11.62 15.42 -1.81
CA GLU A 375 -10.69 16.57 -1.82
C GLU A 375 -9.31 16.23 -1.21
N ARG A 376 -9.24 15.15 -0.43
CA ARG A 376 -8.02 14.56 0.14
C ARG A 376 -8.29 13.11 0.52
N TYR A 377 -7.32 12.22 0.26
CA TYR A 377 -7.40 10.81 0.68
C TYR A 377 -7.72 10.65 2.18
N ASP A 378 -8.85 10.00 2.49
CA ASP A 378 -9.24 9.60 3.84
C ASP A 378 -9.52 8.09 3.89
N ARG A 379 -8.58 7.36 4.49
CA ARG A 379 -8.65 5.91 4.76
C ARG A 379 -9.99 5.47 5.36
N ARG A 380 -10.62 6.28 6.22
CA ARG A 380 -11.87 5.95 6.92
C ARG A 380 -13.08 5.95 5.97
N ARG A 381 -12.99 6.65 4.84
CA ARG A 381 -13.98 6.64 3.76
C ARG A 381 -13.66 5.61 2.68
N VAL A 382 -12.38 5.24 2.50
CA VAL A 382 -11.92 4.31 1.46
C VAL A 382 -12.00 2.84 1.89
N ASP A 383 -11.57 2.52 3.12
CA ASP A 383 -11.43 1.14 3.58
C ASP A 383 -12.78 0.45 3.81
N GLY A 384 -12.99 -0.67 3.12
CA GLY A 384 -14.22 -1.47 3.16
C GLY A 384 -15.33 -1.00 2.21
N THR A 385 -15.08 0.03 1.40
CA THR A 385 -16.00 0.53 0.37
C THR A 385 -16.33 -0.54 -0.66
N TRP A 386 -17.59 -0.59 -1.07
CA TRP A 386 -18.07 -1.40 -2.19
C TRP A 386 -18.22 -0.53 -3.44
N MET A 387 -17.93 -1.11 -4.60
CA MET A 387 -18.19 -0.55 -5.91
C MET A 387 -18.79 -1.65 -6.81
N THR A 388 -19.79 -1.29 -7.61
CA THR A 388 -20.37 -2.16 -8.64
C THR A 388 -19.44 -2.31 -9.85
N GLY A 389 -19.79 -3.23 -10.76
CA GLY A 389 -19.18 -3.33 -12.08
C GLY A 389 -19.11 -1.97 -12.80
N ASP A 390 -20.22 -1.24 -12.84
CA ASP A 390 -20.36 0.00 -13.59
C ASP A 390 -19.67 1.20 -12.95
N GLU A 391 -19.65 1.30 -11.62
CA GLU A 391 -18.89 2.34 -10.91
C GLU A 391 -17.38 2.19 -11.14
N VAL A 392 -16.88 0.96 -11.21
CA VAL A 392 -15.48 0.70 -11.60
C VAL A 392 -15.25 1.06 -13.07
N ASN A 393 -16.15 0.67 -14.00
CA ASN A 393 -16.04 1.02 -15.42
C ASN A 393 -16.00 2.55 -15.62
N LEU A 394 -16.87 3.28 -14.92
CA LEU A 394 -16.91 4.74 -14.92
C LEU A 394 -15.58 5.34 -14.44
N MET A 395 -14.99 4.79 -13.37
CA MET A 395 -13.68 5.25 -12.88
C MET A 395 -12.52 4.90 -13.81
N MET A 396 -12.53 3.72 -14.46
CA MET A 396 -11.54 3.38 -15.48
C MET A 396 -11.58 4.38 -16.64
N ASN A 397 -12.76 4.64 -17.20
CA ASN A 397 -12.96 5.62 -18.26
C ASN A 397 -12.59 7.05 -17.84
N THR A 398 -12.90 7.42 -16.59
CA THR A 398 -12.53 8.71 -16.01
C THR A 398 -11.01 8.86 -15.92
N LEU A 399 -10.29 7.83 -15.49
CA LEU A 399 -8.83 7.87 -15.34
C LEU A 399 -8.08 7.76 -16.66
N THR A 400 -8.52 6.92 -17.60
CA THR A 400 -7.90 6.83 -18.95
C THR A 400 -8.16 8.08 -19.79
N GLY A 401 -9.23 8.82 -19.50
CA GLY A 401 -9.48 10.16 -20.03
C GLY A 401 -8.61 11.28 -19.42
N MET A 402 -7.89 11.04 -18.32
CA MET A 402 -7.00 12.05 -17.72
C MET A 402 -5.60 12.04 -18.35
N ASP A 403 -5.18 13.20 -18.87
CA ASP A 403 -3.78 13.45 -19.16
C ASP A 403 -2.91 13.40 -17.88
N TYR A 404 -1.59 13.48 -18.06
CA TYR A 404 -0.65 13.39 -16.95
C TYR A 404 -0.73 14.58 -15.98
N ALA A 405 -1.06 15.78 -16.45
CA ALA A 405 -1.22 16.96 -15.59
C ALA A 405 -2.51 16.87 -14.76
N ALA A 406 -3.61 16.39 -15.35
CA ALA A 406 -4.86 16.09 -14.64
C ALA A 406 -4.65 14.99 -13.58
N ARG A 407 -3.87 13.93 -13.88
CA ARG A 407 -3.46 12.91 -12.90
C ARG A 407 -2.59 13.48 -11.77
N ILE A 408 -1.67 14.41 -12.06
CA ILE A 408 -0.89 15.12 -11.03
C ILE A 408 -1.79 15.98 -10.13
N ALA A 409 -2.78 16.67 -10.71
CA ALA A 409 -3.67 17.60 -10.00
C ALA A 409 -4.76 16.90 -9.16
N ASN A 410 -5.08 15.63 -9.45
CA ASN A 410 -6.09 14.88 -8.72
C ASN A 410 -5.68 14.62 -7.24
N PRO A 411 -6.48 15.02 -6.23
CA PRO A 411 -6.08 14.93 -4.82
C PRO A 411 -5.90 13.52 -4.23
N CYS A 412 -6.35 12.47 -4.93
CA CYS A 412 -6.13 11.08 -4.53
C CYS A 412 -4.99 10.38 -5.27
N ILE A 413 -4.54 10.94 -6.40
CA ILE A 413 -3.43 10.39 -7.21
C ILE A 413 -2.13 11.10 -6.82
N GLY A 414 -2.06 12.40 -7.08
CA GLY A 414 -0.85 13.22 -6.87
C GLY A 414 0.34 12.84 -7.75
N LYS A 415 1.38 13.69 -7.73
CA LYS A 415 2.56 13.52 -8.60
C LYS A 415 3.27 12.15 -8.44
N GLU A 416 3.36 11.62 -7.22
CA GLU A 416 4.15 10.39 -6.95
C GLU A 416 3.50 9.10 -7.48
N ARG A 417 2.23 9.15 -7.91
CA ARG A 417 1.48 8.03 -8.50
C ARG A 417 0.94 8.29 -9.91
N ALA A 418 1.04 9.50 -10.44
CA ALA A 418 0.41 9.89 -11.71
C ALA A 418 0.88 9.05 -12.91
N ASP A 419 2.12 8.60 -12.88
CA ASP A 419 2.78 7.70 -13.83
C ASP A 419 2.43 6.21 -13.62
N LEU A 420 2.02 5.83 -12.41
CA LEU A 420 1.75 4.44 -12.01
C LEU A 420 0.26 4.06 -12.09
N VAL A 421 -0.65 5.02 -11.92
CA VAL A 421 -2.09 4.76 -11.69
C VAL A 421 -2.75 3.99 -12.85
N LEU A 422 -2.39 4.29 -14.10
CA LEU A 422 -2.99 3.62 -15.27
C LEU A 422 -2.46 2.20 -15.48
N ALA A 423 -1.20 1.93 -15.11
CA ALA A 423 -0.68 0.55 -15.09
C ALA A 423 -1.41 -0.30 -14.04
N GLY A 424 -1.71 0.26 -12.86
CA GLY A 424 -2.56 -0.40 -11.86
C GLY A 424 -3.99 -0.64 -12.37
N CYS A 425 -4.58 0.35 -13.06
CA CYS A 425 -5.90 0.20 -13.67
C CYS A 425 -5.93 -0.90 -14.73
N ALA A 426 -4.88 -1.05 -15.55
CA ALA A 426 -4.78 -2.12 -16.54
C ALA A 426 -4.68 -3.52 -15.90
N ILE A 427 -3.91 -3.67 -14.81
CA ILE A 427 -3.85 -4.93 -14.05
C ILE A 427 -5.25 -5.30 -13.50
N LEU A 428 -5.93 -4.35 -12.87
CA LEU A 428 -7.28 -4.55 -12.35
C LEU A 428 -8.30 -4.88 -13.45
N GLU A 429 -8.20 -4.22 -14.61
CA GLU A 429 -9.09 -4.45 -15.75
C GLU A 429 -8.87 -5.84 -16.38
N ALA A 430 -7.63 -6.31 -16.51
CA ALA A 430 -7.33 -7.68 -16.95
C ALA A 430 -7.98 -8.72 -16.02
N ILE A 431 -7.87 -8.54 -14.71
CA ILE A 431 -8.49 -9.41 -13.70
C ILE A 431 -10.02 -9.40 -13.81
N ARG A 432 -10.62 -8.21 -14.02
CA ARG A 432 -12.08 -8.05 -14.21
C ARG A 432 -12.61 -8.70 -15.48
N ARG A 433 -11.89 -8.56 -16.61
CA ARG A 433 -12.26 -9.22 -17.87
C ARG A 433 -12.12 -10.73 -17.78
N ARG A 434 -11.12 -11.24 -17.06
CA ARG A 434 -10.94 -12.68 -16.84
C ARG A 434 -12.01 -13.29 -15.93
N TRP A 435 -12.43 -12.58 -14.88
CA TRP A 435 -13.37 -13.05 -13.85
C TRP A 435 -14.40 -11.98 -13.45
N PRO A 436 -15.47 -11.77 -14.24
CA PRO A 436 -16.41 -10.65 -14.08
C PRO A 436 -17.32 -10.76 -12.85
N CYS A 437 -16.79 -10.42 -11.68
CA CYS A 437 -17.55 -10.31 -10.43
C CYS A 437 -18.38 -9.01 -10.40
N GLN A 438 -19.66 -9.10 -10.00
CA GLN A 438 -20.59 -7.96 -9.94
C GLN A 438 -20.17 -6.83 -8.99
N ARG A 439 -19.41 -7.15 -7.94
CA ARG A 439 -19.01 -6.22 -6.87
C ARG A 439 -17.51 -6.33 -6.56
N LEU A 440 -16.84 -5.19 -6.50
CA LEU A 440 -15.51 -5.01 -5.94
C LEU A 440 -15.63 -4.42 -4.53
N ARG A 441 -14.90 -4.97 -3.58
CA ARG A 441 -14.64 -4.32 -2.29
C ARG A 441 -13.19 -3.83 -2.23
N VAL A 442 -13.00 -2.65 -1.67
CA VAL A 442 -11.68 -2.00 -1.54
C VAL A 442 -11.17 -2.12 -0.11
N ALA A 443 -9.92 -2.53 0.01
CA ALA A 443 -9.18 -2.61 1.27
C ALA A 443 -8.04 -1.57 1.27
N ASP A 444 -7.97 -0.75 2.31
CA ASP A 444 -6.72 -0.03 2.66
C ASP A 444 -5.97 -0.83 3.74
N ARG A 445 -5.88 -2.15 3.56
CA ARG A 445 -5.30 -3.09 4.52
C ARG A 445 -4.74 -4.29 3.78
N GLY A 446 -3.56 -4.76 4.16
CA GLY A 446 -2.88 -5.84 3.44
C GLY A 446 -1.78 -6.45 4.29
N LEU A 447 -0.60 -6.68 3.71
CA LEU A 447 0.53 -7.37 4.34
C LEU A 447 0.82 -6.90 5.79
N ARG A 448 0.89 -5.59 6.03
CA ARG A 448 1.17 -5.04 7.39
C ARG A 448 0.08 -5.37 8.40
N GLU A 449 -1.18 -5.17 8.02
CA GLU A 449 -2.33 -5.51 8.86
C GLU A 449 -2.40 -7.04 9.09
N GLY A 450 -2.04 -7.86 8.10
CA GLY A 450 -1.87 -9.30 8.24
C GLY A 450 -0.78 -9.68 9.24
N ILE A 451 0.42 -9.09 9.12
CA ILE A 451 1.54 -9.31 10.05
C ILE A 451 1.12 -9.02 11.50
N LEU A 452 0.42 -7.90 11.74
CA LEU A 452 -0.09 -7.57 13.08
C LEU A 452 -1.10 -8.61 13.58
N VAL A 453 -2.05 -9.04 12.74
CA VAL A 453 -3.04 -10.07 13.10
C VAL A 453 -2.37 -11.40 13.43
N GLU A 454 -1.38 -11.84 12.64
CA GLU A 454 -0.73 -13.13 12.87
C GLU A 454 0.11 -13.14 14.15
N MET A 455 0.91 -12.09 14.40
CA MET A 455 1.70 -11.98 15.64
C MET A 455 0.82 -11.91 16.90
N MET A 456 -0.24 -11.09 16.89
CA MET A 456 -1.17 -10.98 18.02
C MET A 456 -1.97 -12.28 18.25
N ALA A 457 -2.22 -13.07 17.21
CA ALA A 457 -2.89 -14.37 17.32
C ALA A 457 -1.96 -15.50 17.83
N GLU A 458 -0.68 -15.44 17.47
CA GLU A 458 0.38 -16.33 17.99
C GLU A 458 0.61 -16.11 19.48
N ASP A 459 0.83 -14.85 19.88
CA ASP A 459 1.00 -14.41 21.26
C ASP A 459 -0.28 -14.60 22.11
N GLY A 460 -1.38 -15.03 21.47
CA GLY A 460 -2.60 -15.45 22.14
C GLY A 460 -3.48 -14.31 22.65
N VAL A 461 -3.28 -13.07 22.18
CA VAL A 461 -3.91 -11.85 22.74
C VAL A 461 -5.45 -11.90 22.70
N TRP A 462 -6.04 -12.62 21.74
CA TRP A 462 -7.49 -12.84 21.64
C TRP A 462 -7.99 -14.18 22.20
N ARG A 463 -7.13 -14.98 22.85
CA ARG A 463 -7.54 -16.20 23.56
C ARG A 463 -8.12 -15.83 24.92
N ARG A 464 -9.43 -16.01 25.09
CA ARG A 464 -10.10 -15.85 26.40
C ARG A 464 -9.47 -16.80 27.44
N SER A 465 -8.86 -16.24 28.48
CA SER A 465 -8.34 -17.02 29.62
C SER A 465 -9.47 -17.79 30.33
N PRO A 466 -9.36 -19.12 30.57
CA PRO A 466 -10.42 -19.91 31.21
C PRO A 466 -10.69 -19.61 32.70
N HIS A 467 -10.01 -18.63 33.31
CA HIS A 467 -9.92 -18.48 34.78
C HIS A 467 -10.41 -17.11 35.29
N ARG A 468 -11.54 -16.64 34.76
CA ARG A 468 -12.33 -15.54 35.37
C ARG A 468 -13.76 -15.96 35.76
N GLN A 469 -13.89 -17.20 36.22
CA GLN A 469 -15.03 -17.70 37.01
C GLN A 469 -14.52 -18.41 38.27
N ASN A 470 -14.16 -17.62 39.28
CA ASN A 470 -14.22 -17.97 40.71
C ASN A 470 -14.01 -16.67 41.50
N GLY A 471 -14.80 -16.46 42.55
CA GLY A 471 -14.84 -15.17 43.28
C GLY A 471 -16.23 -14.59 43.50
N ARG A 472 -17.19 -15.42 43.96
CA ARG A 472 -18.27 -14.91 44.82
C ARG A 472 -17.83 -15.14 46.27
N PRO A 473 -17.77 -14.10 47.12
CA PRO A 473 -17.78 -14.28 48.56
C PRO A 473 -19.09 -14.97 48.99
N SER A 474 -19.04 -15.65 50.14
CA SER A 474 -20.21 -16.26 50.80
C SER A 474 -21.12 -15.23 51.43
#